data_AF-A0A437H0S1-F1
#
_entry.id   AF-A0A437H0S1-F1
#
_cell.length_a   1.000
_cell.length_b   1.000
_cell.length_c   1.000
_cell.angle_alpha   90.00
_cell.angle_beta   90.00
_cell.angle_gamma   90.00
#
_symmetry.space_group_name_H-M   'P 1'
#
loop_
_entity.id
_entity.type
_entity.pdbx_description
1 polymer ?
#
loop_
_entity_poly.entity_id
_entity_poly.type
_entity_poly.pdbx_seq_one_letter_code
_entity_poly.pdbx_strand_id
1 'polypeptide(L)'
;MMIKISQDRRATSFMASAHFGGLAIFAYLAGRMANWPDFAIGMTIGITLASLLALILFSRTDEYLLSLWHAGVSAGFIVVALAFVYAPVFAGWSDTFLGTANPTQAAAAQFAGMLAILAFYVGLHVRWLRSRA
;
A
#
# COMPACT_ATOMS: atom_id res chain seq x y z
N MET A 1 29.84 -0.02 22.52
CA MET A 1 28.51 0.61 22.75
C MET A 1 28.00 1.43 21.54
N MET A 2 28.70 1.47 20.39
CA MET A 2 28.38 2.39 19.29
C MET A 2 27.45 1.83 18.19
N ILE A 3 27.10 0.54 18.23
CA ILE A 3 26.30 -0.13 17.17
C ILE A 3 24.78 0.04 17.39
N LYS A 4 24.30 0.03 18.64
CA LYS A 4 22.87 0.11 19.00
C LYS A 4 22.18 1.40 18.52
N ILE A 5 22.86 2.54 18.65
CA ILE A 5 22.32 3.87 18.28
C ILE A 5 21.93 3.93 16.79
N SER A 6 22.64 3.18 15.93
CA SER A 6 22.34 3.14 14.50
C SER A 6 21.10 2.32 14.16
N GLN A 7 20.80 1.26 14.92
CA GLN A 7 19.65 0.39 14.67
C GLN A 7 18.35 1.05 15.13
N ASP A 8 18.32 1.66 16.31
CA ASP A 8 17.14 2.38 16.83
C ASP A 8 16.72 3.53 15.91
N ARG A 9 17.70 4.26 15.38
CA ARG A 9 17.47 5.33 14.41
C ARG A 9 16.86 4.81 13.11
N ARG A 10 17.33 3.66 12.61
CA ARG A 10 16.78 3.03 11.39
C ARG A 10 15.37 2.51 11.60
N ALA A 11 15.09 1.87 12.73
CA ALA A 11 13.74 1.42 13.08
C ALA A 11 12.76 2.61 13.19
N THR A 12 13.21 3.72 13.78
CA THR A 12 12.43 4.96 13.85
C THR A 12 12.14 5.52 12.45
N SER A 13 13.16 5.60 11.58
CA SER A 13 12.99 6.05 10.19
C SER A 13 12.09 5.12 9.37
N PHE A 14 12.17 3.81 9.59
CA PHE A 14 11.30 2.83 8.96
C PHE A 14 9.84 3.07 9.33
N MET A 15 9.54 3.23 10.63
CA MET A 15 8.17 3.47 11.10
C MET A 15 7.64 4.83 10.66
N ALA A 16 8.48 5.87 10.69
CA ALA A 16 8.11 7.18 10.16
C ALA A 16 7.72 7.07 8.68
N SER A 17 8.53 6.37 7.88
CA SER A 17 8.24 6.13 6.46
C SER A 17 6.94 5.34 6.27
N ALA A 18 6.71 4.30 7.09
CA ALA A 18 5.47 3.51 7.05
C ALA A 18 4.23 4.38 7.33
N HIS A 19 4.29 5.25 8.32
CA HIS A 19 3.18 6.16 8.65
C HIS A 19 2.97 7.21 7.56
N PHE A 20 4.02 7.85 7.05
CA PHE A 20 3.89 8.83 5.97
C PHE A 20 3.32 8.20 4.69
N GLY A 21 3.77 7.01 4.33
CA GLY A 21 3.23 6.27 3.20
C GLY A 21 1.77 5.87 3.38
N GLY A 22 1.43 5.36 4.57
CA GLY A 22 0.05 5.01 4.92
C GLY A 22 -0.88 6.23 4.89
N LEU A 23 -0.48 7.34 5.48
CA LEU A 23 -1.25 8.58 5.44
C LEU A 23 -1.35 9.15 4.03
N ALA A 24 -0.29 9.07 3.23
CA ALA A 24 -0.30 9.54 1.85
C ALA A 24 -1.30 8.78 0.98
N ILE A 25 -1.43 7.44 1.13
CA ILE A 25 -2.43 6.69 0.37
C ILE A 25 -3.86 7.03 0.82
N PHE A 26 -4.10 7.31 2.11
CA PHE A 26 -5.40 7.82 2.57
C PHE A 26 -5.68 9.23 2.06
N ALA A 27 -4.68 10.11 2.05
CA ALA A 27 -4.78 11.46 1.51
C ALA A 27 -5.04 11.45 0.00
N TYR A 28 -4.42 10.53 -0.74
CA TYR A 28 -4.71 10.30 -2.16
C TYR A 28 -6.20 9.98 -2.36
N LEU A 29 -6.74 9.02 -1.60
CA LEU A 29 -8.14 8.63 -1.70
C LEU A 29 -9.08 9.77 -1.34
N ALA A 30 -8.82 10.45 -0.23
CA ALA A 30 -9.60 11.61 0.19
C ALA A 30 -9.56 12.73 -0.88
N GLY A 31 -8.39 12.99 -1.47
CA GLY A 31 -8.23 13.97 -2.54
C GLY A 31 -8.97 13.59 -3.82
N ARG A 32 -9.01 12.30 -4.18
CA ARG A 32 -9.82 11.82 -5.31
C ARG A 32 -11.32 11.96 -5.05
N MET A 33 -11.79 11.72 -3.82
CA MET A 33 -13.20 11.88 -3.45
C MET A 33 -13.61 13.36 -3.38
N ALA A 34 -12.71 14.23 -2.94
CA ALA A 34 -12.94 15.67 -2.81
C ALA A 34 -12.56 16.48 -4.06
N ASN A 35 -12.18 15.83 -5.16
CA ASN A 35 -11.74 16.46 -6.42
C ASN A 35 -10.64 17.53 -6.22
N TRP A 36 -9.60 17.19 -5.46
CA TRP A 36 -8.44 18.06 -5.26
C TRP A 36 -7.70 18.34 -6.58
N PRO A 37 -6.92 19.45 -6.65
CA PRO A 37 -6.07 19.73 -7.80
C PRO A 37 -5.11 18.57 -8.10
N ASP A 38 -4.86 18.30 -9.38
CA ASP A 38 -4.00 17.19 -9.83
C ASP A 38 -2.60 17.24 -9.21
N PHE A 39 -2.06 18.44 -8.97
CA PHE A 39 -0.79 18.62 -8.28
C PHE A 39 -0.79 18.01 -6.86
N ALA A 40 -1.83 18.25 -6.08
CA ALA A 40 -1.95 17.73 -4.71
C ALA A 40 -2.08 16.20 -4.72
N ILE A 41 -2.88 15.66 -5.64
CA ILE A 41 -3.02 14.21 -5.83
C ILE A 41 -1.68 13.59 -6.25
N GLY A 42 -0.97 14.19 -7.22
CA GLY A 42 0.34 13.75 -7.66
C GLY A 42 1.38 13.75 -6.54
N MET A 43 1.36 14.75 -5.67
CA MET A 43 2.25 14.83 -4.51
C MET A 43 2.05 13.65 -3.55
N THR A 44 0.79 13.25 -3.29
CA THR A 44 0.50 12.09 -2.42
C THR A 44 1.02 10.78 -3.00
N ILE A 45 0.96 10.60 -4.32
CA ILE A 45 1.56 9.44 -5.01
C ILE A 45 3.09 9.48 -4.81
N GLY A 46 3.72 10.63 -5.03
CA GLY A 46 5.17 10.80 -4.85
C GLY A 46 5.65 10.44 -3.44
N ILE A 47 4.93 10.89 -2.41
CA ILE A 47 5.22 10.55 -1.01
C ILE A 47 5.06 9.05 -0.77
N THR A 48 4.02 8.43 -1.32
CA THR A 48 3.79 6.98 -1.21
C THR A 48 4.95 6.21 -1.81
N LEU A 49 5.39 6.54 -3.02
CA LEU A 49 6.52 5.89 -3.68
C LEU A 49 7.85 6.11 -2.94
N ALA A 50 8.13 7.34 -2.50
CA ALA A 50 9.32 7.65 -1.72
C ALA A 50 9.37 6.84 -0.42
N SER A 51 8.22 6.70 0.26
CA SER A 51 8.13 5.90 1.48
C SER A 51 8.31 4.40 1.23
N LEU A 52 7.76 3.85 0.14
CA LEU A 52 7.99 2.45 -0.25
C LEU A 52 9.47 2.18 -0.50
N LEU A 53 10.14 3.07 -1.23
CA LEU A 53 11.59 2.96 -1.46
C LEU A 53 12.37 2.98 -0.15
N ALA A 54 12.03 3.88 0.77
CA ALA A 54 12.65 3.92 2.09
C ALA A 54 12.44 2.62 2.88
N LEU A 55 11.22 2.07 2.88
CA LEU A 55 10.89 0.81 3.53
C LEU A 55 11.69 -0.36 2.96
N ILE A 56 11.83 -0.46 1.63
CA ILE A 56 12.64 -1.50 0.99
C ILE A 56 14.09 -1.39 1.44
N LEU A 57 14.67 -0.20 1.40
CA LEU A 57 16.07 0.02 1.77
C LEU A 57 16.33 -0.33 3.24
N PHE A 58 15.43 0.06 4.14
CA PHE A 58 15.58 -0.22 5.57
C PHE A 58 15.28 -1.67 5.93
N SER A 59 14.33 -2.34 5.25
CA SER A 59 13.95 -3.74 5.52
C SER A 59 15.12 -4.72 5.40
N ARG A 60 16.12 -4.41 4.57
CA ARG A 60 17.31 -5.25 4.38
C ARG A 60 18.30 -5.25 5.55
N THR A 61 18.08 -4.37 6.53
CA THR A 61 19.04 -4.21 7.64
C THR A 61 18.79 -5.20 8.78
N ASP A 62 17.55 -5.61 8.99
CA ASP A 62 17.13 -6.30 10.21
C ASP A 62 16.01 -7.31 9.89
N GLU A 63 16.11 -8.53 10.44
CA GLU A 63 15.10 -9.58 10.31
C GLU A 63 13.72 -9.12 10.80
N TYR A 64 13.67 -8.30 11.86
CA TYR A 64 12.42 -7.74 12.34
C TYR A 64 11.76 -6.86 11.27
N LEU A 65 12.49 -5.89 10.71
CA LEU A 65 11.97 -4.99 9.67
C LEU A 65 11.62 -5.75 8.39
N LEU A 66 12.40 -6.78 8.05
CA LEU A 66 12.11 -7.68 6.94
C LEU A 66 10.80 -8.45 7.16
N SER A 67 10.54 -8.91 8.39
CA SER A 67 9.29 -9.59 8.73
C SER A 67 8.06 -8.69 8.60
N LEU A 68 8.19 -7.41 8.96
CA LEU A 68 7.14 -6.41 8.75
C LEU A 68 6.91 -6.14 7.26
N TRP A 69 8.00 -5.98 6.51
CA TRP A 69 7.94 -5.81 5.07
C TRP A 69 7.22 -6.98 4.39
N HIS A 70 7.57 -8.23 4.73
CA HIS A 70 6.90 -9.43 4.21
C HIS A 70 5.42 -9.51 4.60
N ALA A 71 5.03 -9.04 5.79
CA ALA A 71 3.63 -8.97 6.16
C ALA A 71 2.85 -7.98 5.27
N GLY A 72 3.44 -6.83 4.94
CA GLY A 72 2.86 -5.91 3.98
C GLY A 72 2.80 -6.50 2.57
N VAL A 73 3.91 -7.06 2.07
CA VAL A 73 3.97 -7.65 0.72
C VAL A 73 2.96 -8.79 0.57
N SER A 74 2.84 -9.66 1.57
CA SER A 74 1.88 -10.77 1.52
C SER A 74 0.43 -10.27 1.50
N ALA A 75 0.08 -9.25 2.30
CA ALA A 75 -1.24 -8.62 2.25
C ALA A 75 -1.53 -7.98 0.90
N GLY A 76 -0.57 -7.22 0.34
CA GLY A 76 -0.69 -6.64 -1.00
C GLY A 76 -0.86 -7.70 -2.09
N PHE A 77 -0.05 -8.76 -2.03
CA PHE A 77 -0.13 -9.89 -2.96
C PHE A 77 -1.49 -10.60 -2.90
N ILE A 78 -2.01 -10.85 -1.70
CA ILE A 78 -3.35 -11.45 -1.52
C ILE A 78 -4.39 -10.58 -2.21
N VAL A 79 -4.35 -9.26 -2.03
CA VAL A 79 -5.32 -8.36 -2.68
C VAL A 79 -5.18 -8.35 -4.19
N VAL A 80 -3.96 -8.36 -4.73
CA VAL A 80 -3.75 -8.49 -6.17
C VAL A 80 -4.30 -9.84 -6.67
N ALA A 81 -3.93 -10.94 -6.02
CA ALA A 81 -4.39 -12.28 -6.40
C ALA A 81 -5.91 -12.39 -6.37
N LEU A 82 -6.55 -11.87 -5.32
CA LEU A 82 -8.02 -11.78 -5.23
C LEU A 82 -8.57 -10.92 -6.37
N ALA A 83 -8.00 -9.75 -6.63
CA ALA A 83 -8.47 -8.88 -7.71
C ALA A 83 -8.44 -9.58 -9.07
N PHE A 84 -7.40 -10.38 -9.36
CA PHE A 84 -7.31 -11.17 -10.60
C PHE A 84 -8.25 -12.38 -10.62
N VAL A 85 -8.37 -13.11 -9.52
CA VAL A 85 -9.27 -14.27 -9.40
C VAL A 85 -10.73 -13.85 -9.54
N TYR A 86 -11.11 -12.73 -8.93
CA TYR A 86 -12.47 -12.21 -8.97
C TYR A 86 -12.74 -11.24 -10.13
N ALA A 87 -11.71 -10.83 -10.90
CA ALA A 87 -11.88 -10.01 -12.11
C ALA A 87 -13.00 -10.51 -13.06
N PRO A 88 -13.06 -11.81 -13.43
CA PRO A 88 -14.13 -12.30 -14.29
C PRO A 88 -15.52 -12.25 -13.63
N VAL A 89 -15.60 -12.39 -12.30
CA VAL A 89 -16.87 -12.29 -11.55
C VAL A 89 -17.41 -10.85 -11.60
N PHE A 90 -16.53 -9.86 -11.43
CA PHE A 90 -16.91 -8.44 -11.55
C PHE A 90 -17.28 -8.03 -12.97
N ALA A 91 -16.61 -8.60 -13.99
CA ALA A 91 -16.98 -8.37 -15.39
C ALA A 91 -18.40 -8.89 -15.70
N GLY A 92 -18.75 -10.08 -15.22
CA GLY A 92 -20.11 -10.63 -15.37
C GLY A 92 -21.19 -9.85 -14.60
N TRP A 93 -20.85 -9.29 -13.43
CA TRP A 93 -21.76 -8.44 -12.65
C TRP A 93 -22.00 -7.07 -13.32
N SER A 94 -20.96 -6.42 -13.87
CA SER A 94 -21.11 -5.14 -14.56
C SER A 94 -21.90 -5.25 -15.86
N ASP A 95 -21.71 -6.35 -16.61
CA ASP A 95 -22.50 -6.61 -17.82
C ASP A 95 -24.00 -6.81 -17.52
N THR A 96 -24.32 -7.35 -16.33
CA THR A 96 -25.69 -7.64 -15.92
C THR A 96 -26.41 -6.42 -15.32
N PHE A 97 -25.71 -5.55 -14.58
CA PHE A 97 -26.34 -4.43 -13.86
C PHE A 97 -26.14 -3.04 -14.48
N LEU A 98 -25.07 -2.81 -15.26
CA LEU A 98 -24.70 -1.47 -15.73
C LEU A 98 -24.83 -1.29 -17.25
N GLY A 99 -25.06 -2.36 -18.02
CA GLY A 99 -25.35 -2.29 -19.45
C GLY A 99 -24.23 -1.67 -20.32
N THR A 100 -23.03 -1.50 -19.77
CA THR A 100 -21.90 -0.87 -20.48
C THR A 100 -20.95 -1.93 -21.00
N ALA A 101 -20.93 -2.12 -22.32
CA ALA A 101 -19.93 -2.92 -23.00
C ALA A 101 -18.54 -2.28 -22.85
N ASN A 102 -17.76 -2.79 -21.89
CA ASN A 102 -16.30 -2.66 -21.70
C ASN A 102 -15.67 -1.24 -21.61
N PRO A 103 -14.86 -1.00 -20.54
CA PRO A 103 -13.54 -1.62 -20.45
C PRO A 103 -13.22 -2.11 -19.01
N THR A 104 -13.60 -3.34 -18.67
CA THR A 104 -13.56 -3.79 -17.27
C THR A 104 -12.15 -4.16 -16.78
N GLN A 105 -11.26 -4.66 -17.65
CA GLN A 105 -9.90 -5.05 -17.23
C GLN A 105 -9.00 -3.86 -16.87
N ALA A 106 -9.05 -2.77 -17.64
CA ALA A 106 -8.20 -1.59 -17.38
C ALA A 106 -8.62 -0.86 -16.10
N ALA A 107 -9.93 -0.71 -15.88
CA ALA A 107 -10.47 -0.14 -14.65
C ALA A 107 -10.17 -1.04 -13.44
N ALA A 108 -10.41 -2.36 -13.55
CA ALA A 108 -10.10 -3.32 -12.49
C ALA A 108 -8.61 -3.32 -12.13
N ALA A 109 -7.71 -3.25 -13.12
CA ALA A 109 -6.26 -3.16 -12.88
C ALA A 109 -5.87 -1.87 -12.15
N GLN A 110 -6.50 -0.74 -12.49
CA GLN A 110 -6.24 0.54 -11.82
C GLN A 110 -6.68 0.52 -10.35
N PHE A 111 -7.84 -0.07 -10.04
CA PHE A 111 -8.30 -0.23 -8.66
C PHE A 111 -7.48 -1.28 -7.89
N ALA A 112 -7.10 -2.39 -8.53
CA ALA A 112 -6.32 -3.45 -7.92
C ALA A 112 -4.96 -2.97 -7.41
N GLY A 113 -4.24 -2.18 -8.22
CA GLY A 113 -2.94 -1.62 -7.81
C GLY A 113 -3.04 -0.73 -6.58
N MET A 114 -4.06 0.12 -6.51
CA MET A 114 -4.29 0.98 -5.36
C MET A 114 -4.68 0.19 -4.11
N LEU A 115 -5.62 -0.75 -4.23
CA LEU A 115 -6.03 -1.60 -3.12
C LEU A 115 -4.87 -2.44 -2.59
N ALA A 116 -3.97 -2.90 -3.46
CA ALA A 116 -2.77 -3.63 -3.07
C ALA A 116 -1.81 -2.78 -2.24
N ILE A 117 -1.59 -1.52 -2.61
CA ILE A 117 -0.75 -0.58 -1.83
C ILE A 117 -1.40 -0.33 -0.46
N LEU A 118 -2.71 -0.13 -0.42
CA LEU A 118 -3.47 0.03 0.82
C LEU A 118 -3.31 -1.20 1.72
N ALA A 119 -3.53 -2.39 1.17
CA ALA A 119 -3.38 -3.65 1.86
C ALA A 119 -1.94 -3.88 2.35
N PHE A 120 -0.94 -3.43 1.60
CA PHE A 120 0.44 -3.44 2.04
C PHE A 120 0.64 -2.65 3.33
N TYR A 121 0.20 -1.39 3.39
CA TYR A 121 0.36 -0.57 4.60
C TYR A 121 -0.48 -1.12 5.76
N VAL A 122 -1.69 -1.61 5.49
CA VAL A 122 -2.54 -2.23 6.52
C VAL A 122 -1.88 -3.49 7.09
N GLY A 123 -1.41 -4.40 6.23
CA GLY A 123 -0.73 -5.63 6.64
C GLY A 123 0.52 -5.35 7.48
N LEU A 124 1.31 -4.35 7.07
CA LEU A 124 2.47 -3.88 7.81
C LEU A 124 2.08 -3.36 9.21
N HIS A 125 1.09 -2.48 9.32
CA HIS A 125 0.66 -1.90 10.60
C HIS A 125 -0.01 -2.94 11.50
N VAL A 126 -0.80 -3.86 10.95
CA VAL A 126 -1.41 -4.95 11.73
C VAL A 126 -0.33 -5.86 12.31
N ARG A 127 0.70 -6.22 11.53
CA ARG A 127 1.83 -7.01 12.03
C ARG A 127 2.60 -6.27 13.12
N TRP A 128 2.81 -4.97 12.95
CA TRP A 128 3.44 -4.11 13.95
C TRP A 128 2.66 -4.01 15.26
N LEU A 129 1.33 -3.86 15.19
CA LEU A 129 0.48 -3.84 16.37
C LEU A 129 0.55 -5.17 17.11
N ARG A 130 0.54 -6.29 16.36
CA ARG A 130 0.66 -7.63 16.92
C ARG A 130 2.03 -7.95 17.52
N SER A 131 3.11 -7.33 17.06
CA SER A 131 4.45 -7.54 17.65
C SER A 131 4.67 -6.76 18.95
N ARG A 132 3.73 -5.87 19.31
CA ARG A 132 3.77 -5.05 20.53
C ARG A 132 2.78 -5.49 21.61
N ALA A 133 1.85 -6.38 21.28
CA ALA A 133 0.90 -7.00 22.20
C ALA A 133 1.48 -8.29 22.79
#